data_AF-A0A642KN59-F1
#
_entry.id   AF-A0A642KN59-F1
#
_cell.length_a   1.000
_cell.length_b   1.000
_cell.length_c   1.000
_cell.angle_alpha   90.00
_cell.angle_beta   90.00
_cell.angle_gamma   90.00
#
_symmetry.space_group_name_H-M   'P 1'
#
loop_
_entity.id
_entity.type
_entity.pdbx_description
1 polymer ?
#
loop_
_entity_poly.entity_id
_entity_poly.type
_entity_poly.pdbx_seq_one_letter_code
_entity_poly.pdbx_strand_id
1 'polypeptide(L)'
;MPIRYYNLDFLKVLAAIFITNSHFIPLYKDISPSLATFGVHGNALFFFVSGFVLMMGFEKKKDLFVNWYKKRIQRLWPSVFLWSIIAAIIWKDPITWKNLLIANNYWFLQCIAIYYILFYIFGNLNISIMGGQNLCTKNTFYVLHSSIFTILLFHA
;
A
#
# COMPACT_ATOMS: atom_id res chain seq x y z
N MET A 1 3.74 10.01 -23.82
CA MET A 1 4.20 10.06 -22.41
C MET A 1 3.08 9.57 -21.51
N PRO A 2 3.35 8.77 -20.45
CA PRO A 2 2.33 8.49 -19.46
C PRO A 2 1.89 9.82 -18.79
N ILE A 3 0.59 10.04 -18.68
CA ILE A 3 0.02 11.22 -18.01
C ILE A 3 0.48 11.20 -16.56
N ARG A 4 1.17 12.26 -16.13
CA ARG A 4 1.68 12.41 -14.77
C ARG A 4 0.74 13.31 -13.97
N TYR A 5 0.29 12.83 -12.83
CA TYR A 5 -0.60 13.57 -11.95
C TYR A 5 0.18 14.15 -10.76
N TYR A 6 0.52 15.44 -10.83
CA TYR A 6 1.28 16.13 -9.78
C TYR A 6 0.60 16.05 -8.41
N ASN A 7 -0.73 16.12 -8.37
CA ASN A 7 -1.52 15.99 -7.14
C ASN A 7 -1.31 14.61 -6.47
N LEU A 8 -1.23 13.54 -7.26
CA LEU A 8 -0.97 12.21 -6.71
C LEU A 8 0.46 12.07 -6.21
N ASP A 9 1.43 12.70 -6.86
CA ASP A 9 2.82 12.70 -6.41
C ASP A 9 2.96 13.45 -5.08
N PHE A 10 2.26 14.58 -4.90
CA PHE A 10 2.17 15.28 -3.62
C PHE A 10 1.58 14.40 -2.51
N LEU A 11 0.46 13.71 -2.79
CA LEU A 11 -0.16 12.80 -1.81
C LEU A 11 0.76 11.63 -1.42
N LYS A 12 1.57 11.10 -2.34
CA LYS A 12 2.57 10.06 -2.00
C LYS A 12 3.63 10.58 -1.05
N VAL A 13 4.13 11.79 -1.30
CA VAL A 13 5.13 12.43 -0.44
C VAL A 13 4.55 12.67 0.96
N LEU A 14 3.33 13.20 1.03
CA LEU A 14 2.65 13.43 2.30
C LEU A 14 2.43 12.13 3.08
N ALA A 15 1.96 11.08 2.40
CA ALA A 15 1.79 9.75 2.99
C ALA A 15 3.12 9.20 3.53
N ALA A 16 4.19 9.32 2.76
CA ALA A 16 5.52 8.88 3.17
C ALA A 16 5.99 9.61 4.43
N ILE A 17 5.86 10.94 4.48
CA ILE A 17 6.23 11.77 5.64
C ILE A 17 5.45 11.34 6.89
N PHE A 18 4.14 11.16 6.78
CA PHE A 18 3.28 10.76 7.91
C PHE A 18 3.63 9.37 8.43
N ILE A 19 3.87 8.41 7.53
CA ILE A 19 4.29 7.05 7.91
C ILE A 19 5.66 7.10 8.60
N THR A 20 6.64 7.80 8.03
CA THR A 20 7.98 7.88 8.62
C THR A 20 7.97 8.61 9.97
N ASN A 21 7.27 9.74 10.09
CA ASN A 21 7.16 10.47 11.36
C ASN A 21 6.54 9.59 12.46
N SER A 22 5.60 8.73 12.11
CA SER A 22 4.98 7.83 13.08
C SER A 22 5.91 6.74 13.62
N HIS A 23 6.97 6.38 12.89
CA HIS A 23 7.99 5.43 13.39
C HIS A 23 9.07 6.10 14.25
N PHE A 24 9.15 7.43 14.25
CA PHE A 24 10.08 8.20 15.08
C PHE A 24 9.54 8.52 16.47
N ILE A 25 8.58 7.75 16.99
CA ILE A 25 8.03 7.86 18.36
C ILE A 25 9.14 8.06 19.42
N PRO A 26 10.26 7.31 19.42
CA PRO A 26 11.30 7.49 20.44
C PRO A 26 11.91 8.91 20.45
N LEU A 27 11.93 9.62 19.32
CA LEU A 27 12.47 10.98 19.21
C LEU A 27 11.47 12.06 19.65
N TYR A 28 10.17 11.77 19.59
CA TYR A 28 9.11 12.73 19.91
C TYR A 28 8.56 12.61 21.33
N LYS A 29 8.96 11.56 22.06
CA LYS A 29 8.44 11.19 23.39
C LYS A 29 8.44 12.35 24.39
N ASP A 30 9.44 13.23 24.31
CA ASP A 30 9.67 14.31 25.27
C ASP A 30 9.32 15.72 24.74
N ILE A 31 8.87 15.84 23.48
CA ILE A 31 8.67 17.15 22.83
C ILE A 31 7.23 17.32 22.34
N SER A 32 6.71 16.35 21.57
CA SER A 32 5.38 16.43 20.97
C SER A 32 4.88 15.06 20.50
N PRO A 33 4.24 14.27 21.39
CA PRO A 33 3.71 12.95 21.05
C PRO A 33 2.68 13.00 19.91
N SER A 34 2.03 14.15 19.71
CA SER A 34 1.04 14.39 18.67
C SER A 34 1.60 14.33 17.25
N LEU A 35 2.90 14.53 17.04
CA LEU A 35 3.51 14.38 15.69
C LEU A 35 3.66 12.92 15.28
N ALA A 36 3.67 12.00 16.25
CA ALA A 36 3.80 10.56 16.00
C ALA A 36 2.45 9.87 15.68
N THR A 37 1.31 10.53 15.87
CA THR A 37 -0.02 9.92 15.69
C THR A 37 -0.50 9.87 14.24
N PHE A 38 0.18 10.54 13.31
CA PHE A 38 -0.25 10.61 11.91
C PHE A 38 -0.03 9.32 11.10
N GLY A 39 0.53 8.26 11.70
CA GLY A 39 0.81 7.00 10.99
C GLY A 39 -0.42 6.36 10.34
N VAL A 40 -1.56 6.32 11.05
CA VAL A 40 -2.82 5.75 10.53
C VAL A 40 -3.32 6.56 9.32
N HIS A 41 -3.26 7.89 9.41
CA HIS A 41 -3.66 8.80 8.33
C HIS A 41 -2.71 8.67 7.12
N GLY A 42 -1.41 8.53 7.37
CA GLY A 42 -0.41 8.27 6.33
C GLY A 42 -0.64 6.95 5.61
N ASN A 43 -0.93 5.88 6.35
CA ASN A 43 -1.29 4.58 5.78
C ASN A 43 -2.56 4.68 4.92
N ALA A 44 -3.61 5.33 5.42
CA ALA A 44 -4.84 5.56 4.66
C ALA A 44 -4.59 6.30 3.34
N LEU A 45 -3.80 7.38 3.37
CA LEU A 45 -3.39 8.12 2.17
C LEU A 45 -2.57 7.24 1.20
N PHE A 46 -1.66 6.43 1.72
CA PHE A 46 -0.85 5.53 0.90
C PHE A 46 -1.73 4.50 0.17
N PHE A 47 -2.67 3.87 0.87
CA PHE A 47 -3.60 2.90 0.28
C PHE A 47 -4.54 3.55 -0.72
N PHE A 48 -5.02 4.76 -0.42
CA PHE A 48 -5.83 5.55 -1.35
C PHE A 48 -5.11 5.80 -2.68
N VAL A 49 -3.90 6.37 -2.63
CA VAL A 49 -3.14 6.68 -3.86
C VAL A 49 -2.74 5.39 -4.59
N SER A 50 -2.36 4.34 -3.86
CA SER A 50 -2.05 3.03 -4.43
C SER A 50 -3.23 2.44 -5.18
N GLY A 51 -4.43 2.43 -4.56
CA GLY A 51 -5.66 1.96 -5.18
C GLY A 51 -6.04 2.73 -6.44
N PHE A 52 -5.93 4.07 -6.40
CA PHE A 52 -6.24 4.92 -7.54
C PHE A 52 -5.33 4.64 -8.74
N VAL A 53 -4.02 4.51 -8.49
CA VAL A 53 -3.04 4.16 -9.53
C VAL A 53 -3.24 2.73 -10.03
N LEU A 54 -3.61 1.80 -9.14
CA LEU A 54 -3.91 0.42 -9.51
C LEU A 54 -5.09 0.35 -10.48
N MET A 55 -6.18 1.08 -10.20
CA MET A 55 -7.38 1.08 -11.03
C MET A 55 -7.12 1.61 -12.44
N MET A 56 -6.44 2.75 -12.56
CA MET A 56 -6.04 3.29 -13.87
C MET A 56 -5.16 2.33 -14.68
N GLY A 57 -4.38 1.47 -14.02
CA GLY A 57 -3.55 0.46 -14.67
C GLY A 57 -4.31 -0.83 -15.00
N PHE A 58 -5.29 -1.20 -14.16
CA PHE A 58 -6.08 -2.41 -14.28
C PHE A 58 -7.01 -2.37 -15.49
N GLU A 59 -7.65 -1.23 -15.75
CA GLU A 59 -8.53 -1.05 -16.91
C GLU A 59 -7.78 -1.14 -18.24
N LYS A 60 -6.49 -0.79 -18.26
CA LYS A 60 -5.66 -0.80 -19.48
C LYS A 60 -5.14 -2.19 -19.84
N LYS A 61 -5.05 -3.11 -18.88
CA LYS A 61 -4.47 -4.45 -19.08
C LYS A 61 -5.24 -5.49 -18.26
N LYS A 62 -6.11 -6.23 -18.94
CA LYS A 62 -6.71 -7.46 -18.40
C LYS A 62 -5.69 -8.61 -18.46
N ASP A 63 -4.75 -8.60 -17.52
CA ASP A 63 -3.85 -9.73 -17.28
C ASP A 63 -4.53 -10.79 -16.41
N LEU A 64 -4.17 -12.07 -16.58
CA LEU A 64 -4.54 -13.15 -15.66
C LEU A 64 -4.07 -12.81 -14.23
N PHE A 65 -4.90 -13.06 -13.22
CA PHE A 65 -4.63 -12.79 -11.79
C PHE A 65 -3.20 -13.13 -11.38
N VAL A 66 -2.75 -14.35 -11.68
CA VAL A 66 -1.43 -14.87 -11.28
C VAL A 66 -0.31 -14.00 -11.84
N ASN A 67 -0.39 -13.63 -13.12
CA ASN A 67 0.61 -12.80 -13.77
C ASN A 67 0.57 -11.36 -13.25
N TRP A 68 -0.63 -10.83 -12.98
CA TRP A 68 -0.80 -9.50 -12.43
C TRP A 68 -0.25 -9.41 -11.00
N TYR A 69 -0.61 -10.34 -10.12
CA TYR A 69 -0.19 -10.39 -8.73
C TYR A 69 1.32 -10.62 -8.60
N LYS A 70 1.88 -11.55 -9.39
CA LYS A 70 3.33 -11.84 -9.42
C LYS A 70 4.15 -10.57 -9.68
N LYS A 71 3.78 -9.76 -10.68
CA LYS A 71 4.49 -8.50 -11.00
C LYS A 71 4.49 -7.51 -9.82
N ARG A 72 3.42 -7.50 -9.01
CA ARG A 72 3.31 -6.59 -7.86
C ARG A 72 4.15 -7.05 -6.68
N ILE A 73 4.13 -8.34 -6.37
CA ILE A 73 4.97 -8.92 -5.31
C ILE A 73 6.46 -8.84 -5.69
N GLN A 74 6.82 -9.11 -6.94
CA GLN A 74 8.18 -8.96 -7.45
C GLN A 74 8.73 -7.53 -7.33
N ARG A 75 7.86 -6.52 -7.25
CA ARG A 75 8.27 -5.13 -7.01
C ARG A 75 8.50 -4.83 -5.53
N LEU A 76 7.75 -5.46 -4.63
CA LEU A 76 7.85 -5.21 -3.18
C LEU A 76 9.00 -6.00 -2.55
N TRP A 77 9.18 -7.27 -2.96
CA TRP A 77 10.07 -8.21 -2.27
C TRP A 77 11.56 -7.86 -2.36
N PRO A 78 12.11 -7.31 -3.47
CA PRO A 78 13.52 -6.95 -3.54
C PRO A 78 13.96 -6.01 -2.40
N SER A 79 13.11 -5.05 -2.05
CA SER A 79 13.39 -4.13 -0.94
C SER A 79 13.40 -4.83 0.42
N VAL A 80 12.52 -5.82 0.62
CA VAL A 80 12.41 -6.61 1.86
C VAL A 80 13.61 -7.53 2.03
N PHE A 81 14.02 -8.21 0.96
CA PHE A 81 15.23 -9.02 0.93
C PHE A 81 16.46 -8.16 1.24
N LEU A 82 16.60 -7.03 0.56
CA LEU A 82 17.72 -6.11 0.77
C LEU A 82 17.78 -5.62 2.22
N TRP A 83 16.66 -5.19 2.78
CA TRP A 83 16.60 -4.73 4.16
C TRP A 83 16.91 -5.84 5.16
N SER A 84 16.42 -7.06 4.91
CA SER A 84 16.72 -8.23 5.76
C SER A 84 18.21 -8.57 5.79
N ILE A 85 18.89 -8.46 4.64
CA ILE A 85 20.34 -8.67 4.55
C ILE A 85 21.10 -7.58 5.31
N ILE A 86 20.73 -6.32 5.12
CA ILE A 86 21.34 -5.18 5.84
C ILE A 86 21.14 -5.34 7.35
N ALA A 87 19.94 -5.72 7.78
CA ALA A 87 19.61 -5.96 9.18
C ALA A 87 20.48 -7.07 9.78
N ALA A 88 20.64 -8.18 9.06
CA ALA A 88 21.49 -9.30 9.49
C ALA A 88 22.97 -8.92 9.60
N ILE A 89 23.49 -8.05 8.73
CA ILE A 89 24.90 -7.62 8.77
C ILE A 89 25.14 -6.66 9.95
N ILE A 90 24.25 -5.69 10.16
CA ILE A 90 24.45 -4.62 11.15
C ILE A 90 24.07 -5.08 12.56
N TRP A 91 22.91 -5.75 12.70
CA TRP A 91 22.35 -6.14 14.00
C TRP A 91 22.54 -7.63 14.34
N LYS A 92 23.17 -8.42 13.45
CA LYS A 92 23.33 -9.88 13.60
C LYS A 92 21.99 -10.62 13.76
N ASP A 93 20.91 -10.04 13.27
CA ASP A 93 19.58 -10.65 13.31
C ASP A 93 19.54 -11.93 12.47
N PRO A 94 18.98 -13.04 12.99
CA PRO A 94 18.92 -14.30 12.25
C PRO A 94 17.94 -14.18 11.07
N ILE A 95 18.45 -14.45 9.87
CA ILE A 95 17.65 -14.51 8.64
C ILE A 95 16.78 -15.77 8.69
N THR A 96 15.55 -15.61 9.18
CA THR A 96 14.56 -16.70 9.20
C THR A 96 13.66 -16.60 7.98
N TRP A 97 13.28 -17.74 7.38
CA TRP A 97 12.32 -17.80 6.28
C TRP A 97 10.99 -17.09 6.59
N LYS A 98 10.55 -17.12 7.86
CA LYS A 98 9.37 -16.35 8.32
C LYS A 98 9.56 -14.85 8.17
N ASN A 99 10.74 -14.31 8.48
CA ASN A 99 11.03 -12.88 8.36
C ASN A 99 11.14 -12.45 6.89
N LEU A 100 11.62 -13.35 6.03
CA LEU A 100 11.77 -13.10 4.60
C LEU A 100 10.46 -13.20 3.80
N LEU A 101 9.65 -14.23 4.07
CA LEU A 101 8.45 -14.52 3.27
C LEU A 101 7.18 -13.95 3.89
N ILE A 102 7.04 -14.07 5.21
CA ILE A 102 5.84 -13.64 5.93
C ILE A 102 6.02 -12.22 6.43
N ALA A 103 7.28 -11.76 6.59
CA ALA A 103 7.59 -10.42 7.04
C ALA A 103 6.83 -10.07 8.33
N ASN A 104 6.88 -10.96 9.33
CA ASN A 104 6.08 -10.85 10.57
C ASN A 104 6.25 -9.50 11.29
N ASN A 105 7.43 -8.89 11.21
CA ASN A 105 7.70 -7.59 11.80
C ASN A 105 7.15 -6.41 10.97
N TYR A 106 6.71 -6.68 9.74
CA TYR A 106 6.26 -5.70 8.76
C TYR A 106 4.79 -5.93 8.42
N TRP A 107 3.91 -5.73 9.41
CA TRP A 107 2.46 -5.86 9.26
C TRP A 107 1.91 -5.10 8.02
N PHE A 108 2.41 -3.90 7.75
CA PHE A 108 2.05 -3.10 6.58
C PHE A 108 2.26 -3.83 5.24
N LEU A 109 3.32 -4.65 5.15
CA LEU A 109 3.64 -5.42 3.95
C LEU A 109 2.65 -6.57 3.73
N GLN A 110 2.17 -7.19 4.81
CA GLN A 110 1.11 -8.19 4.75
C GLN A 110 -0.21 -7.54 4.33
N CYS A 111 -0.54 -6.39 4.92
CA CYS A 111 -1.73 -5.63 4.58
C CYS A 111 -1.77 -5.25 3.09
N ILE A 112 -0.67 -4.76 2.51
CA ILE A 112 -0.63 -4.40 1.09
C ILE A 112 -0.70 -5.63 0.16
N ALA A 113 -0.19 -6.78 0.58
CA ALA A 113 -0.30 -8.02 -0.18
C ALA A 113 -1.77 -8.49 -0.24
N ILE A 114 -2.45 -8.54 0.91
CA ILE A 114 -3.89 -8.86 1.01
C ILE A 114 -4.71 -7.84 0.22
N TYR A 115 -4.36 -6.57 0.33
CA TYR A 115 -5.00 -5.47 -0.39
C TYR A 115 -5.02 -5.70 -1.91
N TYR A 116 -3.92 -6.17 -2.50
CA TYR A 116 -3.87 -6.47 -3.94
C TYR A 116 -4.81 -7.61 -4.35
N ILE A 117 -4.97 -8.63 -3.51
CA ILE A 117 -5.89 -9.74 -3.76
C ILE A 117 -7.33 -9.22 -3.75
N LEU A 118 -7.70 -8.48 -2.71
CA LEU A 118 -9.02 -7.86 -2.59
C LEU A 118 -9.30 -6.93 -3.77
N PHE A 119 -8.35 -6.06 -4.11
CA PHE A 119 -8.45 -5.13 -5.23
C PHE A 119 -8.76 -5.86 -6.55
N TYR A 120 -8.09 -6.99 -6.82
CA TYR A 120 -8.32 -7.74 -8.05
C TYR A 120 -9.73 -8.32 -8.13
N ILE A 121 -10.21 -8.94 -7.04
CA ILE A 121 -11.55 -9.53 -6.97
C ILE A 121 -12.61 -8.44 -7.19
N PHE A 122 -12.52 -7.36 -6.42
CA PHE A 122 -13.48 -6.26 -6.49
C PHE A 122 -13.39 -5.51 -7.83
N GLY A 123 -12.19 -5.22 -8.31
CA GLY A 123 -11.98 -4.57 -9.60
C GLY A 123 -12.59 -5.37 -10.76
N ASN A 124 -12.49 -6.69 -10.74
CA ASN A 124 -13.09 -7.53 -11.77
C ASN A 124 -14.63 -7.55 -11.69
N LEU A 125 -15.20 -7.58 -10.47
CA LEU A 125 -16.66 -7.60 -10.24
C LEU A 125 -17.37 -6.32 -10.71
N ASN A 126 -16.80 -5.13 -10.53
CA ASN A 126 -17.48 -3.91 -11.01
C ASN A 126 -17.25 -3.61 -12.48
N ILE A 127 -16.17 -4.07 -13.09
CA ILE A 127 -16.05 -3.94 -14.54
C ILE A 127 -17.24 -4.65 -15.20
N SER A 128 -17.72 -5.76 -14.62
CA SER A 128 -18.98 -6.40 -15.05
C SER A 128 -20.26 -5.65 -14.68
N ILE A 129 -20.35 -5.04 -13.49
CA ILE A 129 -21.60 -4.41 -13.00
C ILE A 129 -21.80 -2.99 -13.58
N MET A 130 -20.75 -2.20 -13.72
CA MET A 130 -20.82 -0.78 -14.05
C MET A 130 -20.56 -0.50 -15.55
N GLY A 131 -20.96 -1.41 -16.45
CA GLY A 131 -20.72 -1.37 -17.90
C GLY A 131 -21.20 -0.12 -18.68
N GLY A 132 -21.59 0.97 -18.02
CA GLY A 132 -21.99 2.24 -18.64
C GLY A 132 -21.62 3.53 -17.88
N GLN A 133 -20.92 3.47 -16.73
CA GLN A 133 -20.54 4.70 -15.99
C GLN A 133 -19.14 5.23 -16.34
N ASN A 134 -18.95 6.54 -16.20
CA ASN A 134 -17.68 7.24 -16.44
C ASN A 134 -16.52 6.67 -15.58
N LEU A 135 -15.32 6.62 -16.18
CA LEU A 135 -14.09 6.11 -15.55
C LEU A 135 -13.77 6.77 -14.20
N CYS A 136 -14.05 8.07 -14.10
CA CYS A 136 -13.73 8.88 -12.92
C CYS A 136 -14.58 8.51 -11.71
N THR A 137 -15.88 8.25 -11.91
CA THR A 137 -16.81 7.88 -10.82
C THR A 137 -16.58 6.46 -10.34
N LYS A 138 -16.25 5.52 -11.24
CA LYS A 138 -15.84 4.15 -10.90
C LYS A 138 -14.61 4.12 -10.00
N ASN A 139 -13.57 4.86 -10.37
CA ASN A 139 -12.28 4.85 -9.68
C ASN A 139 -12.40 5.50 -8.30
N THR A 140 -13.14 6.61 -8.20
CA THR A 140 -13.32 7.32 -6.94
C THR A 140 -14.13 6.50 -5.92
N PHE A 141 -15.23 5.87 -6.35
CA PHE A 141 -16.07 5.05 -5.47
C PHE A 141 -15.32 3.82 -4.94
N TYR A 142 -14.54 3.17 -5.80
CA TYR A 142 -13.75 2.02 -5.38
C TYR A 142 -12.66 2.34 -4.41
N VAL A 143 -11.91 3.39 -4.71
CA VAL A 143 -10.79 3.79 -3.88
C VAL A 143 -11.33 4.23 -2.53
N LEU A 144 -12.47 4.93 -2.47
CA LEU A 144 -13.14 5.27 -1.20
C LEU A 144 -13.56 4.01 -0.43
N HIS A 145 -14.24 3.05 -1.06
CA HIS A 145 -14.68 1.82 -0.39
C HIS A 145 -13.51 0.96 0.10
N SER A 146 -12.47 0.85 -0.73
CA SER A 146 -11.21 0.19 -0.39
C SER A 146 -10.48 0.88 0.75
N SER A 147 -10.46 2.21 0.78
CA SER A 147 -9.77 3.00 1.81
C SER A 147 -10.50 2.87 3.14
N ILE A 148 -11.83 2.98 3.14
CA ILE A 148 -12.68 2.81 4.32
C ILE A 148 -12.54 1.40 4.90
N PHE A 149 -12.55 0.37 4.06
CA PHE A 149 -12.34 -1.01 4.50
C PHE A 149 -10.93 -1.23 5.08
N THR A 150 -9.91 -0.57 4.51
CA THR A 150 -8.54 -0.64 5.04
C THR A 150 -8.41 0.11 6.36
N ILE A 151 -9.07 1.26 6.53
CA ILE A 151 -9.11 1.99 7.81
C ILE A 151 -9.79 1.14 8.89
N LEU A 152 -10.89 0.44 8.55
CA LEU A 152 -11.56 -0.52 9.44
C LEU A 152 -10.67 -1.70 9.84
N LEU A 153 -9.85 -2.21 8.91
CA LEU A 153 -8.94 -3.32 9.15
C LEU A 153 -7.69 -2.93 9.97
N PHE A 154 -7.40 -1.63 10.06
CA PHE A 154 -6.27 -1.05 10.81
C PHE A 154 -6.69 -0.48 12.18
N HIS A 155 -7.98 -0.46 12.50
CA HIS A 155 -8.54 0.04 13.76
C HIS A 155 -9.28 -1.05 14.56
N ALA A 156 -9.16 -2.31 14.14
CA ALA A 156 -9.61 -3.52 14.84
C ALA A 156 -8.39 -4.32 15.32
#